data_AF-A0A3M1EKZ8-F1
#
_entry.id   AF-A0A3M1EKZ8-F1
#
_cell.length_a   1.000
_cell.length_b   1.000
_cell.length_c   1.000
_cell.angle_alpha   90.00
_cell.angle_beta   90.00
_cell.angle_gamma   90.00
#
_symmetry.space_group_name_H-M   'P 1'
#
loop_
_entity.id
_entity.type
_entity.pdbx_description
1 polymer ?
#
loop_
_entity_poly.entity_id
_entity_poly.type
_entity_poly.pdbx_seq_one_letter_code
_entity_poly.pdbx_strand_id
1 'polypeptide(L)'
;MRIAPLLLPDIRELLQANPAEIREALGEIHPADLAELFLQFSDRERVQFYEILPPDLQVEVFEHLDHEMQTRLLTLLSDQSASHIVNEMASDDRADFIGSLSPEEQRPVLDLLSAEEKEDVDLLLRYPESTAGGLMTTTFVALPEGMTVAEAIAHIRKVAEASETIYYVYVVDGAGRLQGVLSLKDLVLSPDERPIREVMNREVISAHVLDDQEAVSQTMARYDFL
;
A
#
# COMPACT_ATOMS: atom_id res chain seq x y z
N MET A 1 14.66 -7.23 16.71
CA MET A 1 16.01 -7.84 16.78
C MET A 1 16.53 -7.80 15.36
N ARG A 2 17.63 -7.11 15.04
CA ARG A 2 18.06 -6.93 13.64
C ARG A 2 18.59 -8.26 13.09
N ILE A 3 17.76 -8.98 12.35
CA ILE A 3 18.08 -10.30 11.78
C ILE A 3 18.94 -10.14 10.52
N ALA A 4 18.82 -9.02 9.80
CA ALA A 4 19.46 -8.78 8.51
C ALA A 4 20.98 -9.06 8.44
N PRO A 5 21.84 -8.60 9.39
CA PRO A 5 23.29 -8.78 9.26
C PRO A 5 23.76 -10.23 9.36
N LEU A 6 22.98 -11.09 10.05
CA LEU A 6 23.34 -12.48 10.30
C LEU A 6 23.04 -13.39 9.10
N LEU A 7 22.11 -12.99 8.22
CA LEU A 7 21.71 -13.76 7.04
C LEU A 7 22.47 -13.35 5.77
N LEU A 8 23.17 -12.21 5.78
CA LEU A 8 23.78 -11.61 4.59
C LEU A 8 24.78 -12.50 3.82
N PRO A 9 25.72 -13.19 4.48
CA PRO A 9 26.65 -14.08 3.79
C PRO A 9 25.93 -15.22 3.08
N ASP A 10 24.95 -15.83 3.75
CA ASP A 10 24.17 -16.96 3.23
C ASP A 10 23.27 -16.51 2.08
N ILE A 11 22.65 -15.33 2.19
CA ILE A 11 21.84 -14.75 1.12
C ILE A 11 22.70 -14.44 -0.12
N ARG A 12 23.90 -13.86 0.03
CA ARG A 12 24.80 -13.62 -1.11
C ARG A 12 25.21 -14.90 -1.81
N GLU A 13 25.50 -15.96 -1.05
CA GLU A 13 25.86 -17.26 -1.62
C GLU A 13 24.67 -17.87 -2.37
N LEU A 14 23.47 -17.81 -1.79
CA LEU A 14 22.24 -18.34 -2.37
C LEU A 14 21.79 -17.56 -3.61
N LEU A 15 21.95 -16.23 -3.65
CA LEU A 15 21.68 -15.39 -4.83
C LEU A 15 22.52 -15.84 -6.04
N GLN A 16 23.71 -16.41 -5.81
CA GLN A 16 24.59 -16.90 -6.86
C GLN A 16 24.37 -18.38 -7.19
N ALA A 17 24.04 -19.21 -6.20
CA ALA A 17 24.02 -20.66 -6.32
C ALA A 17 22.64 -21.26 -6.61
N ASN A 18 21.56 -20.75 -6.00
CA ASN A 18 20.22 -21.33 -6.14
C ASN A 18 19.07 -20.30 -6.00
N PRO A 19 18.76 -19.54 -7.07
CA PRO A 19 17.75 -18.47 -7.04
C PRO A 19 16.31 -18.93 -6.73
N ALA A 20 15.97 -20.20 -6.97
CA ALA A 20 14.62 -20.71 -6.69
C ALA A 20 14.40 -20.97 -5.19
N GLU A 21 15.42 -21.53 -4.52
CA GLU A 21 15.36 -21.86 -3.08
C GLU A 21 15.37 -20.59 -2.22
N ILE A 22 16.11 -19.56 -2.65
CA ILE A 22 16.15 -18.30 -1.92
C ILE A 22 14.83 -17.53 -2.03
N ARG A 23 14.08 -17.66 -3.14
CA ARG A 23 12.80 -16.96 -3.32
C ARG A 23 11.78 -17.34 -2.23
N GLU A 24 11.65 -18.62 -1.91
CA GLU A 24 10.75 -19.07 -0.84
C GLU A 24 11.21 -18.54 0.53
N ALA A 25 12.51 -18.60 0.81
CA ALA A 25 13.06 -18.09 2.07
C ALA A 25 12.87 -16.58 2.24
N LEU A 26 13.00 -15.80 1.16
CA LEU A 26 12.78 -14.35 1.19
C LEU A 26 11.31 -14.00 1.42
N GLY A 27 10.37 -14.80 0.92
CA GLY A 27 8.93 -14.59 1.12
C GLY A 27 8.46 -14.71 2.58
N GLU A 28 9.26 -15.32 3.45
CA GLU A 28 8.97 -15.44 4.89
C GLU A 28 9.57 -14.29 5.71
N ILE A 29 10.32 -13.38 5.08
CA ILE A 29 10.98 -12.24 5.75
C ILE A 29 10.13 -10.99 5.53
N HIS A 30 9.95 -10.20 6.60
CA HIS A 30 9.21 -8.95 6.53
C HIS A 30 9.85 -7.96 5.53
N PRO A 31 9.07 -7.26 4.70
CA PRO A 31 9.57 -6.31 3.70
C PRO A 31 10.55 -5.26 4.25
N ALA A 32 10.26 -4.66 5.41
CA ALA A 32 11.19 -3.75 6.09
C ALA A 32 12.58 -4.36 6.42
N ASP A 33 12.65 -5.65 6.82
CA ASP A 33 13.93 -6.32 7.07
C ASP A 33 14.68 -6.59 5.75
N LEU A 34 13.95 -6.88 4.67
CA LEU A 34 14.50 -7.03 3.32
C LEU A 34 15.01 -5.69 2.77
N ALA A 35 14.35 -4.58 3.07
CA ALA A 35 14.81 -3.23 2.75
C ALA A 35 16.13 -2.91 3.49
N GLU A 36 16.24 -3.20 4.80
CA GLU A 36 17.51 -3.05 5.54
C GLU A 36 18.65 -3.87 4.92
N LEU A 37 18.34 -5.09 4.48
CA LEU A 37 19.28 -5.98 3.80
C LEU A 37 19.70 -5.41 2.43
N PHE A 38 18.74 -4.91 1.65
CA PHE A 38 18.93 -4.34 0.33
C PHE A 38 19.93 -3.17 0.33
N LEU A 39 19.95 -2.35 1.39
CA LEU A 39 20.89 -1.24 1.54
C LEU A 39 22.35 -1.69 1.59
N GLN A 40 22.62 -2.95 1.96
CA GLN A 40 23.98 -3.51 2.07
C GLN A 40 24.50 -4.14 0.76
N PHE A 41 23.66 -4.20 -0.27
CA PHE A 41 24.03 -4.73 -1.58
C PHE A 41 24.66 -3.66 -2.48
N SER A 42 25.59 -4.10 -3.34
CA SER A 42 26.03 -3.33 -4.50
C SER A 42 24.92 -3.22 -5.54
N ASP A 43 24.99 -2.26 -6.46
CA ASP A 43 23.94 -2.06 -7.48
C ASP A 43 23.64 -3.33 -8.31
N ARG A 44 24.67 -4.13 -8.59
CA ARG A 44 24.48 -5.41 -9.28
C ARG A 44 23.70 -6.41 -8.42
N GLU A 45 24.07 -6.54 -7.15
CA GLU A 45 23.38 -7.43 -6.21
C GLU A 45 21.93 -6.96 -5.96
N ARG A 46 21.67 -5.65 -5.94
CA ARG A 46 20.33 -5.06 -5.81
C ARG A 46 19.39 -5.49 -6.93
N VAL A 47 19.84 -5.39 -8.18
CA VAL A 47 19.04 -5.84 -9.33
C VAL A 47 18.77 -7.34 -9.24
N GLN A 48 19.79 -8.15 -8.94
CA GLN A 48 19.63 -9.60 -8.80
C GLN A 48 18.67 -9.97 -7.67
N PHE A 49 18.76 -9.27 -6.54
CA PHE A 49 17.87 -9.46 -5.41
C PHE A 49 16.42 -9.14 -5.79
N TYR A 50 16.18 -7.98 -6.44
CA TYR A 50 14.84 -7.60 -6.90
C TYR A 50 14.25 -8.60 -7.89
N GLU A 51 15.02 -9.01 -8.90
CA GLU A 51 14.55 -9.98 -9.91
C GLU A 51 14.13 -11.33 -9.32
N ILE A 52 14.67 -11.69 -8.15
CA ILE A 52 14.36 -12.93 -7.46
C ILE A 52 13.12 -12.81 -6.57
N LEU A 53 12.81 -11.61 -6.05
CA LEU A 53 11.61 -11.40 -5.24
C LEU A 53 10.33 -11.69 -6.06
N PRO A 54 9.27 -12.22 -5.41
CA PRO A 54 7.92 -12.14 -5.93
C PRO A 54 7.53 -10.68 -6.24
N PRO A 55 6.70 -10.41 -7.27
CA PRO A 55 6.34 -9.05 -7.66
C PRO A 55 5.76 -8.21 -6.53
N ASP A 56 4.82 -8.74 -5.75
CA ASP A 56 4.21 -8.04 -4.62
C ASP A 56 5.27 -7.61 -3.58
N LEU A 57 6.21 -8.51 -3.28
CA LEU A 57 7.31 -8.23 -2.36
C LEU A 57 8.32 -7.22 -2.91
N GLN A 58 8.43 -7.05 -4.24
CA GLN A 58 9.23 -5.98 -4.83
C GLN A 58 8.64 -4.61 -4.52
N VAL A 59 7.30 -4.50 -4.51
CA VAL A 59 6.56 -3.28 -4.20
C VAL A 59 6.71 -2.96 -2.72
N GLU A 60 6.38 -3.91 -1.84
CA GLU A 60 6.45 -3.71 -0.38
C GLU A 60 7.88 -3.37 0.09
N VAL A 61 8.91 -4.01 -0.50
CA VAL A 61 10.31 -3.67 -0.20
C VAL A 61 10.65 -2.26 -0.69
N PHE A 62 10.09 -1.84 -1.84
CA PHE A 62 10.34 -0.52 -2.41
C PHE A 62 9.79 0.58 -1.50
N GLU A 63 8.58 0.41 -0.99
CA GLU A 63 7.90 1.35 -0.09
C GLU A 63 8.68 1.59 1.20
N HIS A 64 9.42 0.59 1.68
CA HIS A 64 10.27 0.73 2.87
C HIS A 64 11.65 1.36 2.62
N LEU A 65 12.04 1.61 1.37
CA LEU A 65 13.29 2.29 1.07
C LEU A 65 13.14 3.80 1.21
N ASP A 66 14.23 4.49 1.58
CA ASP A 66 14.24 5.95 1.50
C ASP A 66 14.18 6.45 0.04
N HIS A 67 13.72 7.69 -0.14
CA HIS A 67 13.48 8.25 -1.47
C HIS A 67 14.75 8.31 -2.34
N GLU A 68 15.93 8.49 -1.73
CA GLU A 68 17.21 8.46 -2.46
C GLU A 68 17.45 7.07 -3.05
N MET A 69 17.22 6.02 -2.27
CA MET A 69 17.39 4.65 -2.71
C MET A 69 16.30 4.20 -3.68
N GLN A 70 15.04 4.60 -3.47
CA GLN A 70 13.94 4.38 -4.42
C GLN A 70 14.31 4.94 -5.80
N THR A 71 14.74 6.21 -5.85
CA THR A 71 15.18 6.87 -7.09
C THR A 71 16.32 6.09 -7.75
N ARG A 72 17.35 5.74 -6.97
CA ARG A 72 18.49 4.97 -7.48
C ARG A 72 18.05 3.64 -8.05
N LEU A 73 17.19 2.90 -7.35
CA LEU A 73 16.71 1.59 -7.79
C LEU A 73 15.93 1.70 -9.11
N LEU A 74 15.04 2.68 -9.26
CA LEU A 74 14.32 2.87 -10.53
C LEU A 74 15.26 3.10 -11.72
N THR A 75 16.41 3.75 -11.51
CA THR A 75 17.42 3.91 -12.58
C THR A 75 18.19 2.64 -12.94
N LEU A 76 18.19 1.64 -12.06
CA LEU A 76 18.85 0.35 -12.27
C LEU A 76 17.94 -0.68 -12.93
N LEU A 77 16.63 -0.53 -12.76
CA LEU A 77 15.62 -1.44 -13.28
C LEU A 77 15.25 -1.14 -14.74
N SER A 78 14.60 -2.12 -15.38
CA SER A 78 13.97 -1.90 -16.68
C SER A 78 12.71 -1.05 -16.53
N ASP A 79 12.33 -0.29 -17.56
CA ASP A 79 11.09 0.50 -17.58
C ASP A 79 9.86 -0.35 -17.23
N GLN A 80 9.85 -1.63 -17.65
CA GLN A 80 8.75 -2.55 -17.33
C GLN A 80 8.66 -2.84 -15.83
N SER A 81 9.78 -3.15 -15.18
CA SER A 81 9.83 -3.41 -13.73
C SER A 81 9.57 -2.15 -12.93
N ALA A 82 10.17 -1.04 -13.33
CA ALA A 82 9.95 0.26 -12.70
C ALA A 82 8.47 0.67 -12.79
N SER A 83 7.86 0.53 -13.98
CA SER A 83 6.43 0.80 -14.18
C SER A 83 5.56 -0.09 -13.32
N HIS A 84 5.83 -1.40 -13.24
CA HIS A 84 5.07 -2.28 -12.36
C HIS A 84 5.13 -1.81 -10.90
N ILE A 85 6.34 -1.55 -10.37
CA ILE A 85 6.51 -1.09 -8.99
C ILE A 85 5.69 0.18 -8.73
N VAL A 86 5.91 1.23 -9.52
CA VAL A 86 5.26 2.52 -9.24
C VAL A 86 3.74 2.51 -9.45
N ASN A 87 3.19 1.55 -10.20
CA ASN A 87 1.74 1.44 -10.36
C ASN A 87 1.08 0.62 -9.25
N GLU A 88 1.76 -0.38 -8.72
CA GLU A 88 1.22 -1.23 -7.64
C GLU A 88 1.48 -0.68 -6.24
N MET A 89 2.35 0.33 -6.10
CA MET A 89 2.56 1.03 -4.83
C MET A 89 1.25 1.57 -4.24
N ALA A 90 1.16 1.56 -2.91
CA ALA A 90 0.12 2.26 -2.18
C ALA A 90 0.07 3.74 -2.62
N SER A 91 -1.15 4.27 -2.76
CA SER A 91 -1.37 5.58 -3.38
C SER A 91 -0.68 6.74 -2.64
N ASP A 92 -0.65 6.65 -1.31
CA ASP A 92 0.02 7.54 -0.38
C ASP A 92 1.55 7.43 -0.48
N ASP A 93 2.11 6.22 -0.36
CA ASP A 93 3.56 6.02 -0.52
C ASP A 93 4.07 6.50 -1.89
N ARG A 94 3.27 6.28 -2.94
CA ARG A 94 3.56 6.78 -4.28
C ARG A 94 3.49 8.30 -4.38
N ALA A 95 2.49 8.92 -3.76
CA ALA A 95 2.37 10.38 -3.72
C ALA A 95 3.55 10.99 -2.95
N ASP A 96 3.93 10.42 -1.81
CA ASP A 96 5.07 10.85 -0.99
C ASP A 96 6.39 10.72 -1.74
N PHE A 97 6.62 9.56 -2.38
CA PHE A 97 7.80 9.35 -3.21
C PHE A 97 7.89 10.41 -4.32
N ILE A 98 6.84 10.55 -5.13
CA ILE A 98 6.84 11.51 -6.26
C ILE A 98 6.93 12.95 -5.76
N GLY A 99 6.23 13.29 -4.68
CA GLY A 99 6.25 14.61 -4.06
C GLY A 99 7.62 15.04 -3.55
N SER A 100 8.46 14.07 -3.19
CA SER A 100 9.83 14.31 -2.74
C SER A 100 10.85 14.54 -3.87
N LEU A 101 10.53 14.09 -5.09
CA LEU A 101 11.42 14.19 -6.25
C LEU A 101 11.52 15.63 -6.77
N SER A 102 12.67 15.97 -7.33
CA SER A 102 12.78 17.23 -8.09
C SER A 102 11.92 17.18 -9.37
N PRO A 103 11.51 18.33 -9.94
CA PRO A 103 10.70 18.33 -11.17
C PRO A 103 11.33 17.60 -12.36
N GLU A 104 12.66 17.48 -12.40
CA GLU A 104 13.39 16.74 -13.45
C GLU A 104 13.30 15.22 -13.25
N GLU A 105 13.27 14.77 -11.99
CA GLU A 105 13.16 13.36 -11.59
C GLU A 105 11.71 12.85 -11.60
N GLN A 106 10.74 13.73 -11.32
CA GLN A 106 9.31 13.37 -11.36
C GLN A 106 8.87 12.93 -12.76
N ARG A 107 9.30 13.64 -13.79
CA ARG A 107 8.83 13.43 -15.16
C ARG A 107 8.98 11.99 -15.67
N PRO A 108 10.18 11.35 -15.61
CA PRO A 108 10.31 9.97 -16.05
C PRO A 108 9.47 9.00 -15.21
N VAL A 109 9.28 9.25 -13.91
CA VAL A 109 8.44 8.40 -13.05
C VAL A 109 6.96 8.55 -13.41
N LEU A 110 6.49 9.78 -13.61
CA LEU A 110 5.13 10.06 -14.08
C LEU A 110 4.87 9.42 -15.44
N ASP A 111 5.84 9.38 -16.35
CA ASP A 111 5.67 8.73 -17.66
C ASP A 111 5.43 7.20 -17.55
N LEU A 112 5.82 6.57 -16.44
CA LEU A 112 5.60 5.14 -16.17
C LEU A 112 4.23 4.82 -15.56
N LEU A 113 3.52 5.82 -15.03
CA LEU A 113 2.22 5.64 -14.37
C LEU A 113 1.08 5.48 -15.38
N SER A 114 0.10 4.65 -14.99
CA SER A 114 -1.20 4.54 -15.60
C SER A 114 -1.96 5.87 -15.49
N ALA A 115 -3.04 6.03 -16.24
CA ALA A 115 -3.86 7.23 -16.16
C ALA A 115 -4.57 7.36 -14.80
N GLU A 116 -4.94 6.22 -14.19
CA GLU A 116 -5.61 6.13 -12.90
C GLU A 116 -4.65 6.54 -11.78
N GLU A 117 -3.47 5.93 -11.72
CA GLU A 117 -2.47 6.27 -10.70
C GLU A 117 -2.00 7.73 -10.77
N LYS A 118 -1.96 8.31 -11.98
CA LYS A 118 -1.68 9.76 -12.15
C LYS A 118 -2.73 10.63 -11.50
N GLU A 119 -4.00 10.28 -11.66
CA GLU A 119 -5.11 11.04 -11.07
C GLU A 119 -5.05 10.98 -9.54
N ASP A 120 -4.71 9.83 -8.97
CA ASP A 120 -4.54 9.64 -7.54
C ASP A 120 -3.35 10.46 -6.99
N VAL A 121 -2.20 10.43 -7.66
CA VAL A 121 -1.05 11.26 -7.28
C VAL A 121 -1.39 12.75 -7.36
N ASP A 122 -2.04 13.19 -8.44
CA ASP A 122 -2.49 14.58 -8.61
C ASP A 122 -3.54 14.99 -7.56
N LEU A 123 -4.31 14.05 -7.02
CA LEU A 123 -5.27 14.28 -5.95
C LEU A 123 -4.56 14.43 -4.60
N LEU A 124 -3.70 13.48 -4.25
CA LEU A 124 -3.04 13.40 -2.95
C LEU A 124 -2.02 14.54 -2.75
N LEU A 125 -1.25 14.88 -3.78
CA LEU A 125 -0.28 15.99 -3.76
C LEU A 125 -0.92 17.38 -3.57
N ARG A 126 -2.24 17.51 -3.58
CA ARG A 126 -2.95 18.76 -3.25
C ARG A 126 -2.98 19.05 -1.77
N TYR A 127 -2.79 18.03 -0.95
CA TYR A 127 -2.87 18.13 0.51
C TYR A 127 -1.46 18.25 1.09
N PRO A 128 -1.27 19.06 2.15
CA PRO A 128 0.01 19.08 2.85
C PRO A 128 0.30 17.73 3.52
N GLU A 129 1.56 17.29 3.46
CA GLU A 129 2.05 16.02 4.03
C GLU A 129 1.59 15.78 5.48
N SER A 130 1.56 16.81 6.32
CA SER A 130 1.19 16.71 7.73
C SER A 130 -0.32 16.80 8.02
N THR A 131 -1.18 16.65 7.02
CA THR A 131 -2.64 16.63 7.20
C THR A 131 -3.23 15.26 6.90
N ALA A 132 -4.48 15.01 7.32
CA ALA A 132 -5.20 13.77 7.03
C ALA A 132 -5.18 13.41 5.54
N GLY A 133 -5.33 14.41 4.65
CA GLY A 133 -5.29 14.20 3.21
C GLY A 133 -3.90 13.95 2.63
N GLY A 134 -2.83 14.36 3.32
CA GLY A 134 -1.46 14.01 2.94
C GLY A 134 -1.08 12.59 3.38
N LEU A 135 -1.72 12.10 4.45
CA LEU A 135 -1.48 10.76 5.00
C LEU A 135 -2.54 9.70 4.58
N MET A 136 -3.52 10.07 3.75
CA MET A 136 -4.59 9.14 3.37
C MET A 136 -4.20 8.36 2.12
N THR A 137 -4.62 7.10 2.08
CA THR A 137 -4.62 6.28 0.87
C THR A 137 -6.00 6.27 0.22
N THR A 138 -6.05 6.26 -1.12
CA THR A 138 -7.28 6.07 -1.91
C THR A 138 -7.68 4.59 -2.01
N THR A 139 -6.81 3.70 -1.58
CA THR A 139 -6.93 2.24 -1.73
C THR A 139 -7.76 1.61 -0.60
N PHE A 140 -9.08 1.87 -0.58
CA PHE A 140 -10.00 1.34 0.44
C PHE A 140 -11.24 0.65 -0.15
N VAL A 141 -11.86 -0.24 0.62
CA VAL A 141 -13.09 -0.90 0.18
C VAL A 141 -14.32 -0.02 0.46
N ALA A 142 -15.02 0.37 -0.61
CA ALA A 142 -16.31 1.04 -0.54
C ALA A 142 -17.44 0.19 -1.16
N LEU A 143 -18.59 0.12 -0.49
CA LEU A 143 -19.76 -0.64 -0.92
C LEU A 143 -21.02 0.23 -1.00
N PRO A 144 -21.93 -0.03 -1.95
CA PRO A 144 -23.25 0.59 -1.94
C PRO A 144 -24.15 -0.02 -0.86
N GLU A 145 -24.98 0.81 -0.23
CA GLU A 145 -25.84 0.41 0.90
C GLU A 145 -26.87 -0.70 0.59
N GLY A 146 -27.16 -0.90 -0.69
CA GLY A 146 -28.15 -1.86 -1.18
C GLY A 146 -27.63 -3.29 -1.34
N MET A 147 -26.31 -3.53 -1.27
CA MET A 147 -25.77 -4.89 -1.33
C MET A 147 -26.23 -5.73 -0.14
N THR A 148 -26.34 -7.04 -0.34
CA THR A 148 -26.44 -8.02 0.73
C THR A 148 -25.06 -8.33 1.33
N VAL A 149 -25.03 -8.91 2.53
CA VAL A 149 -23.77 -9.35 3.18
C VAL A 149 -23.02 -10.35 2.31
N ALA A 150 -23.71 -11.30 1.66
CA ALA A 150 -23.08 -12.26 0.76
C ALA A 150 -22.42 -11.59 -0.45
N GLU A 151 -23.11 -10.62 -1.08
CA GLU A 151 -22.55 -9.84 -2.20
C GLU A 151 -21.35 -9.00 -1.76
N ALA A 152 -21.43 -8.38 -0.58
CA ALA A 152 -20.34 -7.61 0.01
C ALA A 152 -19.09 -8.47 0.23
N ILE A 153 -19.22 -9.64 0.87
CA ILE A 153 -18.10 -10.57 1.10
C ILE A 153 -17.52 -11.06 -0.24
N ALA A 154 -18.37 -11.36 -1.22
CA ALA A 154 -17.92 -11.76 -2.55
C ALA A 154 -17.19 -10.63 -3.29
N HIS A 155 -17.58 -9.37 -3.08
CA HIS A 155 -16.89 -8.20 -3.63
C HIS A 155 -15.54 -7.99 -2.94
N ILE A 156 -15.50 -8.01 -1.59
CA ILE A 156 -14.27 -7.87 -0.80
C ILE A 156 -13.22 -8.88 -1.26
N ARG A 157 -13.59 -10.15 -1.45
CA ARG A 157 -12.66 -11.19 -1.94
C ARG A 157 -12.03 -10.88 -3.30
N LYS A 158 -12.66 -10.06 -4.14
CA LYS A 158 -12.13 -9.69 -5.46
C LYS A 158 -11.18 -8.50 -5.39
N VAL A 159 -11.32 -7.64 -4.39
CA VAL A 159 -10.56 -6.40 -4.25
C VAL A 159 -9.55 -6.45 -3.11
N ALA A 160 -9.54 -7.52 -2.31
CA ALA A 160 -8.77 -7.64 -1.08
C ALA A 160 -7.25 -7.48 -1.28
N GLU A 161 -6.71 -8.00 -2.37
CA GLU A 161 -5.26 -7.89 -2.68
C GLU A 161 -4.87 -6.47 -3.06
N ALA A 162 -5.79 -5.71 -3.66
CA ALA A 162 -5.58 -4.34 -4.10
C ALA A 162 -6.20 -3.32 -3.13
N SER A 163 -6.40 -3.67 -1.86
CA SER A 163 -6.95 -2.77 -0.83
C SER A 163 -5.97 -2.70 0.33
N GLU A 164 -5.73 -1.51 0.87
CA GLU A 164 -4.83 -1.29 2.02
C GLU A 164 -5.28 -2.14 3.22
N THR A 165 -6.58 -2.17 3.46
CA THR A 165 -7.17 -3.04 4.46
C THR A 165 -8.58 -3.45 4.07
N ILE A 166 -8.93 -4.66 4.46
CA ILE A 166 -10.30 -5.19 4.36
C ILE A 166 -11.00 -5.25 5.72
N TYR A 167 -10.33 -4.85 6.81
CA TYR A 167 -10.91 -4.94 8.15
C TYR A 167 -12.04 -3.96 8.37
N TYR A 168 -11.99 -2.81 7.71
CA TYR A 168 -13.08 -1.84 7.66
C TYR A 168 -13.56 -1.67 6.22
N VAL A 169 -14.87 -1.56 6.08
CA VAL A 169 -15.53 -1.37 4.80
C VAL A 169 -16.48 -0.20 4.92
N TYR A 170 -16.34 0.76 4.01
CA TYR A 170 -17.10 1.99 4.02
C TYR A 170 -18.34 1.85 3.15
N VAL A 171 -19.46 2.38 3.61
CA VAL A 171 -20.72 2.36 2.87
C VAL A 171 -20.98 3.74 2.32
N VAL A 172 -21.20 3.84 1.01
CA VAL A 172 -21.39 5.12 0.30
C VAL A 172 -22.71 5.14 -0.47
N ASP A 173 -23.24 6.35 -0.67
CA ASP A 173 -24.40 6.56 -1.55
C ASP A 173 -23.98 6.67 -3.03
N GLY A 174 -24.95 6.81 -3.94
CA GLY A 174 -24.69 6.95 -5.37
C GLY A 174 -23.94 8.24 -5.78
N ALA A 175 -23.70 9.16 -4.85
CA ALA A 175 -22.89 10.36 -5.03
C ALA A 175 -21.52 10.25 -4.33
N GLY A 176 -21.16 9.07 -3.80
CA GLY A 176 -19.90 8.83 -3.09
C GLY A 176 -19.86 9.38 -1.67
N ARG A 177 -20.99 9.78 -1.08
CA ARG A 177 -21.01 10.30 0.29
C ARG A 177 -21.05 9.16 1.29
N LEU A 178 -20.15 9.20 2.27
CA LEU A 178 -20.07 8.25 3.38
C LEU A 178 -21.39 8.19 4.17
N GLN A 179 -21.98 7.00 4.25
CA GLN A 179 -23.24 6.69 4.93
C GLN A 179 -23.05 5.81 6.17
N GLY A 180 -21.98 5.03 6.22
CA GLY A 180 -21.73 4.08 7.29
C GLY A 180 -20.40 3.36 7.17
N VAL A 181 -20.09 2.56 8.18
CA VAL A 181 -18.91 1.69 8.24
C VAL A 181 -19.28 0.32 8.80
N LEU A 182 -18.58 -0.70 8.35
CA LEU A 182 -18.67 -2.08 8.84
C LEU A 182 -17.28 -2.62 9.09
N SER A 183 -17.12 -3.42 10.15
CA SER A 183 -15.94 -4.27 10.24
C SER A 183 -16.15 -5.58 9.46
N LEU A 184 -15.07 -6.21 9.00
CA LEU A 184 -15.13 -7.55 8.42
C LEU A 184 -15.75 -8.57 9.39
N LYS A 185 -15.51 -8.39 10.70
CA LYS A 185 -16.14 -9.17 11.76
C LYS A 185 -17.66 -9.04 11.74
N ASP A 186 -18.19 -7.83 11.59
CA ASP A 186 -19.64 -7.59 11.54
C ASP A 186 -20.26 -8.27 10.32
N LEU A 187 -19.57 -8.25 9.18
CA LEU A 187 -19.99 -8.95 7.96
C LEU A 187 -20.05 -10.47 8.19
N VAL A 188 -18.99 -11.06 8.75
CA VAL A 188 -18.91 -12.51 9.00
C VAL A 188 -19.96 -12.99 10.00
N LEU A 189 -20.35 -12.15 10.97
CA LEU A 189 -21.35 -12.49 11.98
C LEU A 189 -22.80 -12.20 11.51
N SER A 190 -22.97 -11.52 10.38
CA SER A 190 -24.28 -11.14 9.86
C SER A 190 -24.87 -12.20 8.93
N PRO A 191 -26.21 -12.34 8.85
CA PRO A 191 -26.84 -13.23 7.87
C PRO A 191 -26.58 -12.77 6.44
N ASP A 192 -26.28 -13.72 5.55
CA ASP A 192 -25.91 -13.53 4.15
C ASP A 192 -26.91 -12.65 3.37
N GLU A 193 -28.21 -12.84 3.57
CA GLU A 193 -29.26 -12.13 2.82
C GLU A 193 -29.60 -10.74 3.38
N ARG A 194 -29.03 -10.37 4.54
CA ARG A 194 -29.33 -9.08 5.16
C ARG A 194 -28.66 -7.96 4.36
N PRO A 195 -29.35 -6.85 4.08
CA PRO A 195 -28.75 -5.73 3.35
C PRO A 195 -27.78 -4.94 4.24
N ILE A 196 -26.72 -4.41 3.62
CA ILE A 196 -25.65 -3.64 4.26
C ILE A 196 -26.19 -2.44 5.03
N ARG A 197 -27.18 -1.72 4.47
CA ARG A 197 -27.85 -0.59 5.14
C ARG A 197 -28.47 -0.90 6.51
N GLU A 198 -28.75 -2.18 6.80
CA GLU A 198 -29.36 -2.65 8.05
C GLU A 198 -28.32 -3.13 9.08
N VAL A 199 -27.09 -3.42 8.66
CA VAL A 199 -26.01 -3.87 9.55
C VAL A 199 -24.93 -2.82 9.77
N MET A 200 -24.80 -1.82 8.90
CA MET A 200 -23.78 -0.79 9.00
C MET A 200 -23.95 0.10 10.23
N ASN A 201 -22.82 0.55 10.78
CA ASN A 201 -22.81 1.62 11.76
C ASN A 201 -22.90 2.97 11.04
N ARG A 202 -23.91 3.78 11.36
CA ARG A 202 -24.13 5.12 10.80
C ARG A 202 -23.40 6.23 11.56
N GLU A 203 -22.98 5.97 12.79
CA GLU A 203 -22.19 6.90 13.61
C GLU A 203 -20.72 6.77 13.22
N VAL A 204 -20.39 7.23 12.01
CA VAL A 204 -19.02 7.14 11.49
C VAL A 204 -18.18 8.26 12.09
N ILE A 205 -17.02 7.88 12.63
CA ILE A 205 -15.98 8.81 13.04
C ILE A 205 -15.08 9.01 11.83
N SER A 206 -14.92 10.26 11.41
CA SER A 206 -14.13 10.64 10.23
C SER A 206 -13.29 11.87 10.52
N ALA A 207 -12.17 12.02 9.81
CA ALA A 207 -11.38 13.25 9.79
C ALA A 207 -11.68 14.06 8.53
N HIS A 208 -11.49 15.38 8.60
CA HIS A 208 -11.46 16.25 7.43
C HIS A 208 -10.06 16.21 6.81
N VAL A 209 -9.96 16.29 5.48
CA VAL A 209 -8.67 16.19 4.73
C VAL A 209 -7.60 17.21 5.14
N LEU A 210 -7.99 18.29 5.82
CA LEU A 210 -7.09 19.34 6.32
C LEU A 210 -6.86 19.27 7.83
N ASP A 211 -7.41 18.26 8.52
CA ASP A 211 -7.13 18.05 9.93
C ASP A 211 -5.64 17.71 10.10
N ASP A 212 -5.04 18.23 11.16
CA ASP A 212 -3.65 17.98 11.50
C ASP A 212 -3.43 16.52 11.90
N GLN A 213 -2.29 15.95 11.49
CA GLN A 213 -1.94 14.56 11.77
C GLN A 213 -2.00 14.20 13.27
N GLU A 214 -1.68 15.14 14.19
CA GLU A 214 -1.76 14.87 15.63
C GLU A 214 -3.21 14.73 16.08
N ALA A 215 -4.13 15.50 15.50
CA ALA A 215 -5.55 15.40 15.80
C ALA A 215 -6.15 14.09 15.28
N VAL A 216 -5.72 13.65 14.08
CA VAL A 216 -6.07 12.34 13.52
C VAL A 216 -5.55 11.22 14.43
N SER A 217 -4.28 11.26 14.80
CA SER A 217 -3.64 10.29 15.70
C SER A 217 -4.35 10.19 17.06
N GLN A 218 -4.69 11.33 17.67
CA GLN A 218 -5.47 11.37 18.91
C GLN A 218 -6.86 10.75 18.75
N THR A 219 -7.50 10.94 17.60
CA THR A 219 -8.80 10.33 17.30
C THR A 219 -8.67 8.82 17.18
N MET A 220 -7.69 8.32 16.42
CA MET A 220 -7.41 6.88 16.29
C MET A 220 -7.15 6.24 17.66
N ALA A 221 -6.28 6.84 18.47
CA ALA A 221 -5.94 6.35 19.80
C ALA A 221 -7.12 6.40 20.78
N ARG A 222 -8.03 7.37 20.65
CA ARG A 222 -9.20 7.51 21.52
C ARG A 222 -10.26 6.44 21.27
N TYR A 223 -10.40 5.99 20.03
CA TYR A 223 -11.43 5.05 19.61
C TYR A 223 -10.90 3.64 19.33
N ASP A 224 -9.61 3.39 19.61
CA ASP A 224 -8.93 2.12 19.39
C ASP A 224 -9.14 1.58 17.96
N PHE A 225 -9.07 2.47 16.97
CA PHE A 225 -9.03 2.04 15.58
C PHE A 225 -7.71 1.32 15.31
N LEU A 226 -7.78 0.27 14.49
CA LEU A 226 -6.67 -0.63 14.16
C LEU A 226 -5.43 0.12 13.68
#